data_AF-A0A662KCT3-F1
#
_entry.id   AF-A0A662KCT3-F1
#
_cell.length_a   1.000
_cell.length_b   1.000
_cell.length_c   1.000
_cell.angle_alpha   90.00
_cell.angle_beta   90.00
_cell.angle_gamma   90.00
#
_symmetry.space_group_name_H-M   'P 1'
#
loop_
_entity.id
_entity.type
_entity.pdbx_description
1 polymer ?
#
loop_
_entity_poly.entity_id
_entity_poly.type
_entity_poly.pdbx_seq_one_letter_code
_entity_poly.pdbx_strand_id
1 'polypeptide(L)' 'MPKKDYYEILGVSRNATKEEIKRAYRRLALKYHPDRNKSPEAEEKFKEISEAYAV' A
#
# COMPACT_ATOMS: atom_id res chain seq x y z
N MET A 1 12.21 -4.73 15.52
CA MET A 1 10.94 -4.87 14.80
C MET A 1 11.30 -5.32 13.39
N PRO A 2 10.80 -6.46 12.88
CA PRO A 2 11.07 -6.82 11.50
C PRO A 2 10.59 -5.63 10.66
N LYS A 3 11.46 -5.06 9.82
CA LYS A 3 11.05 -4.05 8.83
C LYS A 3 9.79 -4.60 8.19
N LYS A 4 8.61 -4.01 8.47
CA LYS A 4 7.39 -4.37 7.75
C LYS A 4 7.80 -4.31 6.28
N ASP A 5 7.74 -5.42 5.58
CA ASP A 5 8.17 -5.48 4.19
C ASP A 5 7.15 -4.68 3.40
N TYR A 6 7.38 -3.37 3.31
CA TYR A 6 6.53 -2.44 2.57
C TYR A 6 6.36 -2.88 1.12
N TYR A 7 7.35 -3.59 0.59
CA TYR A 7 7.29 -4.29 -0.68
C TYR A 7 6.20 -5.38 -0.70
N GLU A 8 6.06 -6.20 0.35
CA GLU A 8 4.98 -7.19 0.46
C GLU A 8 3.61 -6.52 0.65
N ILE A 9 3.52 -5.45 1.45
CA ILE A 9 2.28 -4.68 1.64
C ILE A 9 1.80 -4.08 0.32
N LEU A 10 2.73 -3.54 -0.47
CA LEU A 10 2.44 -3.00 -1.80
C LEU A 10 2.30 -4.10 -2.87
N GLY A 11 2.65 -5.35 -2.55
CA GLY A 11 2.65 -6.48 -3.49
C GLY A 11 3.63 -6.28 -4.65
N VAL A 12 4.80 -5.71 -4.38
CA VAL A 12 5.87 -5.45 -5.33
C VAL A 12 7.16 -6.15 -4.91
N SER A 13 8.08 -6.35 -5.85
CA SER A 13 9.40 -6.91 -5.55
C SER A 13 10.21 -5.98 -4.65
N ARG A 14 11.13 -6.52 -3.84
CA ARG A 14 12.12 -5.72 -3.09
C ARG A 14 13.05 -4.91 -3.98
N ASN A 15 13.19 -5.31 -5.25
CA ASN A 15 13.93 -4.57 -6.27
C ASN A 15 13.02 -3.65 -7.11
N ALA A 16 11.76 -3.45 -6.70
CA ALA A 16 10.83 -2.61 -7.43
C ALA A 16 11.34 -1.18 -7.52
N THR A 17 11.18 -0.61 -8.71
CA THR A 17 11.49 0.79 -8.96
C THR A 17 10.47 1.70 -8.27
N LYS A 18 10.84 2.97 -8.08
CA LYS A 18 9.92 3.99 -7.53
C LYS A 18 8.64 4.10 -8.37
N GLU A 19 8.72 3.88 -9.68
CA GLU A 19 7.54 3.88 -10.56
C GLU A 19 6.60 2.70 -10.28
N GLU A 20 7.14 1.51 -10.10
CA GLU A 20 6.37 0.31 -9.73
C GLU A 20 5.69 0.49 -8.36
N ILE A 21 6.43 1.01 -7.38
CA ILE A 21 5.90 1.35 -6.06
C ILE A 21 4.73 2.34 -6.18
N LYS A 22 4.91 3.42 -6.94
CA LYS A 22 3.85 4.43 -7.16
C LYS A 22 2.64 3.84 -7.90
N ARG A 23 2.86 2.91 -8.83
CA ARG A 23 1.77 2.24 -9.58
C ARG A 23 1.00 1.27 -8.68
N ALA A 24 1.70 0.51 -7.85
CA ALA A 24 1.12 -0.38 -6.87
C ALA A 24 0.33 0.38 -5.79
N TYR A 25 0.92 1.44 -5.23
CA TYR A 25 0.26 2.36 -4.30
C TYR A 25 -1.06 2.87 -4.87
N ARG A 26 -1.07 3.45 -6.08
CA ARG A 26 -2.30 3.97 -6.71
C ARG A 26 -3.37 2.88 -6.89
N ARG A 27 -2.97 1.68 -7.30
CA ARG A 27 -3.90 0.55 -7.48
C ARG A 27 -4.53 0.13 -6.15
N LEU A 28 -3.73 0.02 -5.09
CA LEU A 28 -4.21 -0.38 -3.77
C LEU A 28 -5.00 0.74 -3.08
N ALA A 29 -4.55 1.98 -3.20
CA ALA A 29 -5.25 3.17 -2.73
C ALA A 29 -6.65 3.25 -3.33
N LEU A 30 -6.83 2.99 -4.63
CA LEU A 30 -8.16 2.95 -5.27
C LEU A 30 -9.01 1.74 -4.83
N LYS A 31 -8.39 0.64 -4.43
CA LYS A 31 -9.07 -0.60 -3.98
C LYS A 31 -9.56 -0.48 -2.54
N TYR A 32 -8.80 0.21 -1.69
CA TYR A 32 -9.10 0.40 -0.28
C TYR A 32 -9.52 1.84 0.04
N HIS A 33 -9.81 2.66 -0.97
CA HIS A 33 -10.22 4.04 -0.76
C HIS A 33 -11.51 4.07 0.06
N PRO A 34 -11.62 4.91 1.10
CA PRO A 34 -12.81 4.97 1.97
C PRO A 34 -14.09 5.33 1.21
N ASP A 35 -13.97 6.08 0.10
CA ASP A 35 -15.09 6.42 -0.79
C ASP A 35 -15.68 5.18 -1.50
N ARG A 36 -14.84 4.21 -1.87
CA ARG A 36 -15.25 3.00 -2.61
C ARG A 36 -15.41 1.78 -1.71
N ASN A 37 -14.73 1.77 -0.57
CA ASN A 37 -14.69 0.66 0.36
C ASN A 37 -14.85 1.18 1.79
N LYS A 38 -16.06 1.04 2.33
CA LYS A 38 -16.42 1.49 3.69
C LYS A 38 -16.12 0.44 4.77
N SER A 39 -15.40 -0.63 4.44
CA SER A 39 -15.03 -1.63 5.42
C SER A 39 -13.96 -1.07 6.37
N PRO A 40 -14.05 -1.36 7.69
CA PRO A 40 -13.03 -0.94 8.66
C PRO A 40 -11.64 -1.51 8.33
N GLU A 41 -11.57 -2.70 7.74
CA GLU A 41 -10.32 -3.29 7.24
C GLU A 41 -9.69 -2.52 6.07
N ALA A 42 -10.49 -1.78 5.30
CA ALA A 42 -9.98 -0.99 4.17
C ALA A 42 -9.21 0.23 4.67
N GLU A 43 -9.67 0.85 5.75
CA GLU A 43 -8.98 1.97 6.39
C GLU A 43 -7.61 1.54 6.95
N GLU A 44 -7.56 0.39 7.65
CA GLU A 44 -6.32 -0.16 8.18
C GLU A 44 -5.32 -0.47 7.06
N LYS A 45 -5.77 -1.16 5.99
CA LYS A 45 -4.92 -1.44 4.82
C LYS A 45 -4.47 -0.16 4.12
N PHE A 46 -5.35 0.82 3.96
CA PHE A 46 -5.01 2.10 3.33
C PHE A 46 -3.93 2.84 4.12
N LYS A 47 -3.99 2.79 5.46
CA LYS A 47 -2.98 3.35 6.35
C LYS A 47 -1.64 2.63 6.19
N GLU A 48 -1.62 1.30 6.16
CA GLU A 48 -0.41 0.51 5.92
C GLU A 48 0.23 0.79 4.55
N ILE A 49 -0.60 0.90 3.51
CA ILE A 49 -0.16 1.24 2.15
C ILE A 49 0.43 2.65 2.07
N SER A 50 -0.14 3.60 2.83
CA SER A 50 0.35 4.98 2.89
C SER A 50 1.66 5.09 3.66
N GLU A 51 1.79 4.35 4.76
CA GLU A 51 3.04 4.24 5.52
C GLU A 51 4.14 3.59 4.66
N ALA A 52 3.80 2.53 3.92
CA ALA A 52 4.71 1.87 2.98
C ALA A 52 5.23 2.77 1.85
N TYR A 53 4.43 3.75 1.42
CA TYR A 53 4.82 4.72 0.40
C TYR A 53 5.60 5.91 0.95
N ALA A 54 5.48 6.20 2.25
CA ALA A 54 6.09 7.36 2.90
C ALA A 54 7.54 7.13 3.36
N VAL A 55 8.03 5.88 3.34
CA VAL A 55 9.41 5.48 3.67
C VAL A 55 10.31 5.54 2.45
#